data_AF-A0AAX4I2H3-F1
#
_entry.id   AF-A0AAX4I2H3-F1
#
_cell.length_a   1.000
_cell.length_b   1.000
_cell.length_c   1.000
_cell.angle_alpha   90.00
_cell.angle_beta   90.00
_cell.angle_gamma   90.00
#
_symmetry.space_group_name_H-M   'P 1'
#
loop_
_entity.id
_entity.type
_entity.pdbx_description
1 polymer ?
#
loop_
_entity_poly.entity_id
_entity_poly.type
_entity_poly.pdbx_seq_one_letter_code
_entity_poly.pdbx_strand_id
1 'polypeptide(L)'
;MTNLKVIFRAHITYEQTLNIIVQALRKGGHQRIPGWDERVTFPMDSDEGLAILGTTHGASTAWMLIQHKQKLGLKTIKEVVVWESNGGFSLDQDVKVTKINLRFTVVDA
;
A
#
# COMPACT_ATOMS: atom_id res chain seq x y z
N MET A 1 26.02 -3.93 2.76
CA MET A 1 24.91 -3.99 1.77
C MET A 1 23.62 -4.18 2.54
N THR A 2 22.63 -3.33 2.32
CA THR A 2 21.43 -3.27 3.16
C THR A 2 20.26 -3.81 2.34
N ASN A 3 19.81 -5.02 2.70
CA ASN A 3 18.86 -5.84 1.95
C ASN A 3 17.39 -5.46 2.23
N LEU A 4 17.06 -4.17 2.27
CA LEU A 4 15.66 -3.75 2.43
C LEU A 4 14.89 -4.02 1.14
N LYS A 5 14.00 -5.02 1.18
CA LYS A 5 13.20 -5.45 0.01
C LYS A 5 11.71 -5.09 0.13
N VAL A 6 11.19 -5.02 1.35
CA VAL A 6 9.76 -4.81 1.60
C VAL A 6 9.55 -3.95 2.84
N ILE A 7 8.46 -3.17 2.84
CA ILE A 7 8.00 -2.37 3.98
C ILE A 7 6.51 -2.64 4.17
N PHE A 8 6.11 -2.98 5.41
CA PHE A 8 4.73 -3.25 5.77
C PHE A 8 4.11 -2.06 6.50
N ARG A 9 2.87 -1.73 6.15
CA ARG A 9 1.98 -0.85 6.91
C ARG A 9 0.78 -1.68 7.31
N ALA A 10 0.79 -2.20 8.54
CA ALA A 10 -0.24 -3.09 9.04
C ALA A 10 -1.35 -2.33 9.78
N HIS A 11 -2.57 -2.86 9.74
CA HIS A 11 -3.73 -2.36 10.48
C HIS A 11 -3.91 -0.84 10.36
N ILE A 12 -4.09 -0.37 9.14
CA ILE A 12 -4.30 1.04 8.85
C ILE A 12 -5.68 1.46 9.37
N THR A 13 -5.72 2.41 10.30
CA THR A 13 -6.98 2.95 10.87
C THR A 13 -7.27 4.38 10.43
N TYR A 14 -6.35 5.02 9.71
CA TYR A 14 -6.50 6.40 9.27
C TYR A 14 -7.46 6.51 8.08
N GLU A 15 -8.64 7.07 8.33
CA GLU A 15 -9.79 7.09 7.42
C GLU A 15 -9.44 7.63 6.02
N GLN A 16 -8.65 8.69 5.92
CA GLN A 16 -8.26 9.29 4.64
C GLN A 16 -7.41 8.33 3.80
N THR A 17 -6.52 7.56 4.43
CA THR A 17 -5.76 6.51 3.72
C THR A 17 -6.69 5.38 3.27
N LEU A 18 -7.61 4.97 4.14
CA LEU A 18 -8.58 3.92 3.81
C LEU A 18 -9.49 4.31 2.63
N ASN A 19 -9.97 5.54 2.60
CA ASN A 19 -10.80 6.07 1.52
C ASN A 19 -10.05 6.06 0.18
N ILE A 20 -8.77 6.45 0.18
CA ILE A 20 -7.93 6.40 -1.03
C ILE A 20 -7.69 4.96 -1.49
N ILE A 21 -7.45 4.02 -0.57
CA ILE A 21 -7.32 2.59 -0.90
C ILE A 21 -8.60 2.07 -1.57
N VAL A 22 -9.78 2.39 -1.01
CA VAL A 22 -11.08 2.00 -1.58
C VAL A 22 -11.28 2.62 -2.96
N GLN A 23 -10.96 3.89 -3.15
CA GLN A 23 -11.04 4.55 -4.46
C GLN A 23 -10.11 3.90 -5.49
N ALA A 24 -8.87 3.59 -5.10
CA ALA A 24 -7.91 2.89 -5.95
C ALA A 24 -8.43 1.51 -6.35
N LEU A 25 -8.98 0.73 -5.40
CA LEU A 25 -9.59 -0.57 -5.69
C LEU A 25 -10.78 -0.45 -6.66
N ARG A 26 -11.68 0.52 -6.44
CA ARG A 26 -12.82 0.76 -7.34
C ARG A 26 -12.37 1.12 -8.75
N LYS A 27 -11.38 2.02 -8.87
CA LYS A 27 -10.83 2.44 -10.17
C LYS A 27 -10.12 1.29 -10.90
N GLY A 28 -9.43 0.41 -10.15
CA GLY A 28 -8.87 -0.84 -10.66
C GLY A 28 -9.89 -1.93 -11.01
N GLY A 29 -11.20 -1.65 -10.90
CA GLY A 29 -12.27 -2.58 -11.27
C GLY A 29 -12.58 -3.64 -10.20
N HIS A 30 -12.08 -3.48 -8.97
CA HIS A 30 -12.37 -4.40 -7.88
C HIS A 30 -13.69 -4.00 -7.18
N GLN A 31 -14.46 -5.00 -6.76
CA GLN A 31 -15.73 -4.82 -6.04
C GLN A 31 -15.59 -5.06 -4.53
N ARG A 32 -14.45 -5.59 -4.10
CA ARG A 32 -14.17 -5.96 -2.71
C ARG A 32 -12.75 -5.54 -2.32
N ILE A 33 -12.53 -5.34 -1.03
CA ILE A 33 -11.18 -5.36 -0.47
C ILE A 33 -10.75 -6.83 -0.42
N PRO A 34 -9.63 -7.18 -1.06
CA PRO A 34 -9.20 -8.57 -1.16
C PRO A 34 -8.67 -9.09 0.18
N GLY A 35 -8.88 -10.38 0.45
CA GLY A 35 -8.09 -11.11 1.44
C GLY A 35 -6.65 -11.35 0.95
N TRP A 36 -5.82 -12.00 1.75
CA TRP A 36 -4.41 -12.26 1.38
C TRP A 36 -4.25 -13.11 0.09
N ASP A 37 -5.10 -14.12 -0.08
CA ASP A 37 -5.03 -15.03 -1.23
C ASP A 37 -5.40 -14.32 -2.54
N GLU A 38 -6.32 -13.35 -2.47
CA GLU A 38 -6.79 -12.54 -3.60
C GLU A 38 -6.14 -11.14 -3.64
N ARG A 39 -5.07 -10.91 -2.86
CA ARG A 39 -4.47 -9.57 -2.66
C ARG A 39 -4.21 -8.86 -3.97
N VAL A 40 -4.48 -7.55 -3.99
CA VAL A 40 -4.32 -6.73 -5.19
C VAL A 40 -2.96 -6.05 -5.16
N THR A 41 -2.26 -6.08 -6.29
CA THR A 41 -0.96 -5.41 -6.46
C THR A 41 -1.11 -4.28 -7.47
N PHE A 42 -0.78 -3.06 -7.04
CA PHE A 42 -0.72 -1.89 -7.91
C PHE A 42 0.74 -1.50 -8.17
N PRO A 43 1.18 -1.47 -9.44
CA PRO A 43 2.52 -1.01 -9.78
C PRO A 43 2.63 0.53 -9.63
N MET A 44 3.83 1.04 -9.36
CA MET A 44 4.07 2.49 -9.14
C MET A 44 4.04 3.34 -10.42
N ASP A 45 3.70 2.75 -11.57
CA ASP A 45 3.38 3.42 -12.83
C ASP A 45 1.86 3.48 -13.10
N SER A 46 1.02 2.98 -12.18
CA SER A 46 -0.44 3.10 -12.23
C SER A 46 -0.96 4.26 -11.39
N ASP A 47 -2.10 4.83 -11.79
CA ASP A 47 -2.77 5.88 -11.02
C ASP A 47 -3.14 5.40 -9.61
N GLU A 48 -3.55 4.14 -9.47
CA GLU A 48 -3.91 3.51 -8.20
C GLU A 48 -2.70 3.39 -7.26
N GLY A 49 -1.56 2.93 -7.80
CA GLY A 49 -0.32 2.83 -7.06
C GLY A 49 0.18 4.19 -6.60
N LEU A 50 0.16 5.19 -7.48
CA LEU A 50 0.55 6.57 -7.18
C LEU A 50 -0.41 7.25 -6.18
N ALA A 51 -1.71 6.99 -6.27
CA ALA A 51 -2.69 7.49 -5.29
C ALA A 51 -2.40 6.95 -3.89
N ILE A 52 -2.15 5.64 -3.76
CA ILE A 52 -1.79 5.03 -2.47
C ILE A 52 -0.43 5.55 -1.97
N LEU A 53 0.54 5.75 -2.86
CA LEU A 53 1.83 6.35 -2.52
C LEU A 53 1.68 7.77 -1.97
N GLY A 54 0.73 8.56 -2.47
CA GLY A 54 0.42 9.91 -2.01
C GLY A 54 -0.26 9.99 -0.63
N THR A 55 -0.72 8.87 -0.06
CA THR A 55 -1.30 8.83 1.29
C THR A 55 -0.25 9.07 2.37
N THR A 56 -0.65 9.40 3.59
CA THR A 56 0.27 9.47 4.75
C THR A 56 1.10 8.19 4.94
N HIS A 57 0.53 7.02 4.63
CA HIS A 57 1.19 5.72 4.81
C HIS A 57 2.17 5.40 3.66
N GLY A 58 1.85 5.82 2.45
CA GLY A 58 2.76 5.75 1.30
C GLY A 58 3.90 6.77 1.41
N ALA A 59 3.56 8.04 1.68
CA ALA A 59 4.52 9.13 1.76
C ALA A 59 5.53 8.94 2.91
N SER A 60 5.10 8.45 4.07
CA SER A 60 6.03 8.12 5.17
C SER A 60 7.01 7.01 4.79
N THR A 61 6.56 6.02 4.00
CA THR A 61 7.41 4.95 3.46
C THR A 61 8.47 5.53 2.53
N ALA A 62 8.07 6.39 1.58
CA ALA A 62 9.00 7.08 0.68
C ALA A 62 9.97 8.01 1.44
N TRP A 63 9.46 8.78 2.41
CA TRP A 63 10.25 9.68 3.22
C TRP A 63 11.35 8.95 4.00
N MET A 64 11.04 7.80 4.61
CA MET A 64 12.04 6.99 5.30
C MET A 64 13.19 6.57 4.36
N LEU A 65 12.87 6.13 3.14
CA LEU A 65 13.88 5.78 2.13
C LEU A 65 14.74 7.00 1.74
N ILE A 66 14.10 8.17 1.56
CA ILE A 66 14.80 9.42 1.21
C ILE A 66 15.79 9.84 2.31
N GLN A 67 15.38 9.76 3.58
CA GLN A 67 16.21 10.19 4.71
C GLN A 67 17.38 9.24 5.00
N HIS A 68 17.31 7.97 4.57
CA HIS A 68 18.31 6.95 4.86
C HIS A 68 19.16 6.54 3.65
N LYS A 69 19.20 7.35 2.58
CA LYS A 69 19.97 7.07 1.35
C LYS A 69 21.44 6.74 1.61
N GLN A 70 22.09 7.38 2.58
CA GLN A 70 23.48 7.09 2.93
C GLN A 70 23.69 5.64 3.41
N LYS A 71 22.70 5.08 4.13
CA LYS A 71 22.77 3.71 4.68
C LYS A 71 22.12 2.68 3.78
N LEU A 72 21.06 3.03 3.07
CA LEU A 72 20.27 2.10 2.26
C LEU A 72 20.70 2.09 0.79
N GLY A 73 21.43 3.11 0.31
CA GLY A 73 21.59 3.38 -1.11
C GLY A 73 20.37 4.11 -1.69
N LEU A 74 20.41 4.39 -2.99
CA LEU A 74 19.26 4.95 -3.70
C LEU A 74 18.23 3.84 -3.94
N LYS A 75 17.03 4.02 -3.41
CA LYS A 75 15.93 3.06 -3.48
C LYS A 75 14.72 3.67 -4.14
N THR A 76 13.95 2.85 -4.84
CA THR A 76 12.65 3.21 -5.39
C THR A 76 11.59 2.16 -5.00
N ILE A 77 10.35 2.60 -4.91
CA ILE A 77 9.21 1.72 -4.63
C ILE A 77 8.70 1.21 -5.98
N LYS A 78 8.58 -0.11 -6.12
CA LYS A 78 8.15 -0.76 -7.35
C LYS A 78 6.62 -0.90 -7.42
N GLU A 79 6.01 -1.29 -6.30
CA GLU A 79 4.60 -1.66 -6.24
C GLU A 79 4.10 -1.56 -4.80
N VAL A 80 2.79 -1.51 -4.64
CA VAL A 80 2.08 -1.66 -3.38
C VAL A 80 1.08 -2.80 -3.48
N VAL A 81 1.05 -3.64 -2.46
CA VAL A 81 0.05 -4.72 -2.31
C VAL A 81 -0.93 -4.35 -1.22
N VAL A 82 -2.22 -4.52 -1.49
CA VAL A 82 -3.34 -4.25 -0.58
C VAL A 82 -4.04 -5.55 -0.21
N TRP A 83 -4.30 -5.77 1.08
CA TRP A 83 -5.15 -6.87 1.55
C TRP A 83 -5.75 -6.58 2.93
N GLU A 84 -6.80 -7.31 3.26
CA GLU A 84 -7.39 -7.38 4.60
C GLU A 84 -7.08 -8.73 5.26
N SER A 85 -6.83 -8.72 6.58
CA SER A 85 -6.31 -9.87 7.33
C SER A 85 -7.33 -11.01 7.59
N ASN A 86 -8.63 -10.75 7.55
CA ASN A 86 -9.70 -11.67 7.89
C ASN A 86 -10.45 -12.23 6.65
N GLY A 87 -9.86 -12.12 5.45
CA GLY A 87 -10.40 -12.72 4.23
C GLY A 87 -11.03 -11.73 3.26
N GLY A 88 -11.01 -10.43 3.56
CA GLY A 88 -11.58 -9.42 2.67
C GLY A 88 -13.08 -9.24 2.86
N PHE A 89 -13.61 -8.19 2.24
CA PHE A 89 -15.00 -7.78 2.39
C PHE A 89 -15.44 -6.83 1.26
N SER A 90 -16.75 -6.65 1.07
CA SER A 90 -17.29 -5.78 0.00
C SER A 90 -16.90 -4.31 0.21
N LEU A 91 -16.61 -3.57 -0.86
CA LEU A 91 -16.31 -2.13 -0.81
C LEU A 91 -17.51 -1.26 -0.37
N ASP A 92 -18.70 -1.85 -0.24
CA ASP A 92 -19.91 -1.17 0.22
C ASP A 92 -20.12 -1.28 1.74
N GLN A 93 -19.29 -2.06 2.44
CA GLN A 93 -19.34 -2.16 3.90
C GLN A 93 -18.51 -1.05 4.55
N ASP A 94 -18.87 -0.66 5.79
CA ASP A 94 -18.15 0.38 6.53
C ASP A 94 -16.70 -0.06 6.81
N VAL A 95 -15.76 0.72 6.29
CA VAL A 95 -14.33 0.45 6.31
C VAL A 95 -13.73 0.60 7.73
N LYS A 96 -14.47 1.18 8.68
CA LYS A 96 -14.00 1.52 10.03
C LYS A 96 -13.66 0.33 10.94
N VAL A 97 -14.03 -0.90 10.58
CA VAL A 97 -13.81 -2.11 11.43
C VAL A 97 -12.72 -3.04 10.87
N THR A 98 -11.89 -2.55 9.95
CA THR A 98 -11.15 -3.42 9.03
C THR A 98 -9.65 -3.48 9.31
N LYS A 99 -9.03 -4.66 9.10
CA LYS A 99 -7.59 -4.86 9.26
C LYS A 99 -6.89 -4.77 7.91
N ILE A 100 -6.99 -3.62 7.25
CA ILE A 100 -6.35 -3.38 5.96
C ILE A 100 -4.85 -3.14 6.14
N ASN A 101 -4.06 -3.71 5.24
CA ASN A 101 -2.61 -3.65 5.24
C ASN A 101 -2.08 -3.26 3.87
N LEU A 102 -0.91 -2.64 3.87
CA LEU A 102 -0.11 -2.38 2.66
C LEU A 102 1.25 -3.06 2.79
N ARG A 103 1.77 -3.54 1.66
CA ARG A 103 3.16 -3.98 1.51
C ARG A 103 3.76 -3.27 0.31
N PHE A 104 4.78 -2.45 0.56
CA PHE A 104 5.56 -1.80 -0.49
C PHE A 104 6.77 -2.68 -0.82
N THR A 105 6.95 -3.00 -2.11
CA THR A 105 8.17 -3.65 -2.58
C THR A 105 9.17 -2.57 -2.99
N VAL A 106 10.42 -2.69 -2.52
CA VAL A 106 11.50 -1.73 -2.73
C VAL A 106 12.61 -2.37 -3.54
N VAL A 107 13.12 -1.65 -4.53
CA VAL A 107 14.25 -2.05 -5.39
C VAL A 107 15.33 -0.96 -5.39
N ASP A 108 16.53 -1.31 -5.83
CA ASP A 108 17.55 -0.32 -6.16
C ASP A 108 17.07 0.53 -7.35
N ALA A 109 17.28 1.84 -7.24
CA ALA A 109 16.89 2.82 -8.25
C ALA A 109 17.97 3.03 -9.31
#